data_AF-A0A7X7RDM3-F1
#
_entry.id   AF-A0A7X7RDM3-F1
#
_cell.length_a   1.000
_cell.length_b   1.000
_cell.length_c   1.000
_cell.angle_alpha   90.00
_cell.angle_beta   90.00
_cell.angle_gamma   90.00
#
_symmetry.space_group_name_H-M   'P 1'
#
loop_
_entity.id
_entity.type
_entity.pdbx_description
1 polymer ?
#
loop_
_entity_poly.entity_id
_entity_poly.type
_entity_poly.pdbx_seq_one_letter_code
_entity_poly.pdbx_strand_id
1 'polypeptide(L)'
;MENYYVLKDVSERTGGDIYLGVVGPVRTGKSTFIKRFMEELVLPNIEDLHERERALDEMPQSGSGRTVMTAEPKFIPAEAVNIHLDDGIDIRVRLVDCVGYPVAGAMGFDDEDGPRMVDTPWSEEPMSFEQAAEMGTAKVINEHSTIGIVVLTDGSFGDIPAENYRPAAERVITELQSLNKPFVIVVNSAE
;
A
#
# COMPACT_ATOMS: atom_id res chain seq x y z
N MET A 1 -26.09 -0.62 -4.34
CA MET A 1 -26.45 -1.47 -5.50
C MET A 1 -25.46 -1.31 -6.66
N GLU A 2 -25.05 -0.10 -7.10
CA GLU A 2 -24.04 0.04 -8.17
C GLU A 2 -22.64 -0.50 -7.81
N ASN A 3 -22.12 -0.23 -6.60
CA ASN A 3 -20.78 -0.68 -6.19
C ASN A 3 -20.62 -2.22 -6.12
N TYR A 4 -21.71 -2.95 -5.92
CA TYR A 4 -21.72 -4.42 -5.86
C TYR A 4 -21.31 -5.03 -7.21
N TYR A 5 -21.78 -4.44 -8.30
CA TYR A 5 -21.43 -4.92 -9.65
C TYR A 5 -19.95 -4.76 -9.93
N VAL A 6 -19.28 -3.75 -9.35
CA VAL A 6 -17.85 -3.49 -9.60
C VAL A 6 -16.98 -4.60 -9.01
N LEU A 7 -17.17 -4.96 -7.74
CA LEU A 7 -16.37 -6.02 -7.10
C LEU A 7 -16.66 -7.40 -7.71
N LYS A 8 -17.93 -7.66 -8.05
CA LYS A 8 -18.32 -8.90 -8.73
C LYS A 8 -17.70 -9.00 -10.12
N ASP A 9 -17.76 -7.95 -10.92
CA ASP A 9 -17.18 -7.90 -12.26
C ASP A 9 -15.64 -7.96 -12.23
N VAL A 10 -15.01 -7.35 -11.24
CA VAL A 10 -13.56 -7.49 -11.03
C VAL A 10 -13.21 -8.95 -10.68
N SER A 11 -13.93 -9.56 -9.74
CA SER A 11 -13.73 -10.96 -9.35
C SER A 11 -13.90 -11.92 -10.54
N GLU A 12 -14.96 -11.77 -11.33
CA GLU A 12 -15.21 -12.61 -12.51
C GLU A 12 -14.08 -12.50 -13.56
N ARG A 13 -13.52 -11.29 -13.75
CA ARG A 13 -12.42 -11.05 -14.69
C ARG A 13 -11.06 -11.54 -14.19
N THR A 14 -10.84 -11.57 -12.88
CA THR A 14 -9.57 -12.00 -12.29
C THR A 14 -9.58 -13.44 -11.79
N GLY A 15 -10.67 -14.18 -12.01
CA GLY A 15 -10.82 -15.54 -11.47
C GLY A 15 -10.91 -15.56 -9.94
N GLY A 16 -11.38 -14.48 -9.33
CA GLY A 16 -11.53 -14.31 -7.90
C GLY A 16 -10.31 -13.76 -7.17
N ASP A 17 -9.14 -13.65 -7.83
CA ASP A 17 -7.93 -13.09 -7.22
C ASP A 17 -7.93 -11.57 -7.32
N ILE A 18 -8.03 -10.88 -6.18
CA ILE A 18 -8.04 -9.42 -6.09
C ILE A 18 -6.82 -8.94 -5.32
N TYR A 19 -5.92 -8.27 -6.04
CA TYR A 19 -4.75 -7.63 -5.44
C TYR A 19 -5.05 -6.16 -5.15
N LEU A 20 -4.93 -5.78 -3.89
CA LEU A 20 -5.17 -4.43 -3.41
C LEU A 20 -3.82 -3.71 -3.24
N GLY A 21 -3.48 -2.82 -4.16
CA GLY A 21 -2.26 -2.02 -4.07
C GLY A 21 -2.47 -0.83 -3.16
N VAL A 22 -1.84 -0.81 -1.97
CA VAL A 22 -1.96 0.31 -1.03
C VAL A 22 -0.83 1.30 -1.30
N VAL A 23 -1.20 2.48 -1.78
CA VAL A 23 -0.29 3.49 -2.33
C VAL A 23 -0.57 4.87 -1.73
N GLY A 24 0.37 5.79 -1.90
CA GLY A 24 0.24 7.16 -1.44
C GLY A 24 1.48 7.66 -0.73
N PRO A 25 1.50 8.93 -0.30
CA PRO A 25 2.69 9.55 0.27
C PRO A 25 3.20 8.83 1.53
N VAL A 26 4.48 8.94 1.85
CA VAL A 26 5.00 8.46 3.14
C VAL A 26 4.30 9.17 4.29
N ARG A 27 4.26 8.56 5.49
CA ARG A 27 3.70 9.18 6.69
C ARG A 27 2.20 9.56 6.61
N THR A 28 1.42 8.94 5.72
CA THR A 28 -0.05 9.11 5.65
C THR A 28 -0.84 8.03 6.40
N GLY A 29 -0.15 7.02 6.96
CA GLY A 29 -0.78 5.92 7.70
C GLY A 29 -1.06 4.65 6.88
N LYS A 30 -0.43 4.47 5.70
CA LYS A 30 -0.53 3.24 4.89
C LYS A 30 -0.37 1.95 5.69
N SER A 31 0.73 1.82 6.45
CA SER A 31 0.99 0.61 7.24
C SER A 31 -0.06 0.39 8.33
N THR A 32 -0.59 1.45 8.92
CA THR A 32 -1.69 1.37 9.89
C THR A 32 -2.99 0.91 9.22
N PHE A 33 -3.30 1.42 8.03
CA PHE A 33 -4.45 0.96 7.24
C PHE A 33 -4.32 -0.53 6.89
N ILE A 34 -3.16 -0.95 6.37
CA ILE A 34 -2.90 -2.36 6.03
C ILE A 34 -3.07 -3.25 7.24
N LYS A 35 -2.49 -2.85 8.39
CA LYS A 35 -2.62 -3.61 9.64
C LYS A 35 -4.08 -3.77 10.06
N ARG A 36 -4.86 -2.68 10.08
CA ARG A 36 -6.28 -2.74 10.45
C ARG A 36 -7.09 -3.57 9.47
N PHE A 37 -6.85 -3.41 8.16
CA PHE A 37 -7.51 -4.21 7.13
C PHE A 37 -7.23 -5.70 7.33
N MET A 38 -5.96 -6.06 7.60
CA MET A 38 -5.57 -7.44 7.90
C MET A 38 -6.29 -7.97 9.15
N GLU A 39 -6.25 -7.22 10.26
CA GLU A 39 -6.85 -7.62 11.55
C GLU A 39 -8.37 -7.77 11.49
N GLU A 40 -9.06 -6.87 10.80
CA GLU A 40 -10.53 -6.82 10.80
C GLU A 40 -11.16 -7.64 9.68
N LEU A 41 -10.54 -7.72 8.50
CA LEU A 41 -11.15 -8.34 7.32
C LEU A 41 -10.44 -9.60 6.83
N VAL A 42 -9.14 -9.77 7.04
CA VAL A 42 -8.39 -10.91 6.47
C VAL A 42 -8.17 -12.02 7.48
N LEU A 43 -7.51 -11.73 8.61
CA LEU A 43 -7.16 -12.70 9.63
C LEU A 43 -8.35 -13.49 10.21
N PRO A 44 -9.57 -12.91 10.37
CA PRO A 44 -10.72 -13.67 10.84
C PRO A 44 -11.16 -14.80 9.89
N ASN A 45 -10.78 -14.74 8.61
CA ASN A 45 -11.13 -15.73 7.60
C ASN A 45 -10.09 -16.87 7.47
N ILE A 46 -8.98 -16.82 8.22
CA ILE A 46 -7.96 -17.86 8.21
C ILE A 46 -8.26 -18.88 9.33
N GLU A 47 -8.71 -20.07 8.96
CA GLU A 47 -9.04 -21.14 9.91
C GLU A 47 -7.80 -21.84 10.49
N ASP A 48 -6.76 -22.02 9.68
CA ASP A 48 -5.51 -22.65 10.12
C ASP A 48 -4.71 -21.69 11.03
N LEU A 49 -4.47 -22.13 12.27
CA LEU A 49 -3.78 -21.31 13.26
C LEU A 49 -2.34 -20.98 12.88
N HIS A 50 -1.61 -21.90 12.24
CA HIS A 50 -0.23 -21.66 11.83
C HIS A 50 -0.17 -20.67 10.66
N GLU A 51 -1.10 -20.78 9.70
CA GLU A 51 -1.22 -19.82 8.61
C GLU A 51 -1.59 -18.43 9.13
N ARG A 52 -2.51 -18.36 10.10
CA ARG A 52 -2.89 -17.10 10.74
C ARG A 52 -1.73 -16.46 11.50
N GLU A 53 -0.94 -17.25 12.23
CA GLU A 53 0.28 -16.77 12.88
C GLU A 53 1.31 -16.25 11.86
N ARG A 54 1.54 -16.98 10.76
CA ARG A 54 2.42 -16.51 9.68
C ARG A 54 1.95 -15.19 9.06
N ALA A 55 0.66 -15.07 8.75
CA ALA A 55 0.09 -13.85 8.19
C ALA A 55 0.20 -12.66 9.17
N LEU A 56 0.11 -12.93 10.48
CA LEU A 56 0.31 -11.93 11.53
C LEU A 56 1.76 -11.47 11.63
N ASP A 57 2.72 -12.39 11.55
CA ASP A 57 4.16 -12.08 11.52
C ASP A 57 4.58 -11.31 10.25
N GLU A 58 3.85 -11.50 9.16
CA GLU A 58 4.08 -10.81 7.90
C GLU A 58 3.56 -9.37 7.86
N MET A 59 2.68 -8.98 8.78
CA MET A 59 2.09 -7.65 8.83
C MET A 59 3.16 -6.54 8.93
N PRO A 60 2.90 -5.35 8.37
CA PRO A 60 3.85 -4.28 8.45
C PRO A 60 4.02 -3.87 9.91
N GLN A 61 5.28 -3.81 10.36
CA GLN A 61 5.61 -3.25 11.66
C GLN A 61 5.23 -1.77 11.63
N SER A 62 4.19 -1.41 12.37
CA SER A 62 3.76 -0.02 12.53
C SER A 62 4.80 0.72 13.35
N GLY A 63 5.88 1.15 12.71
CA GLY A 63 6.92 1.91 13.38
C GLY A 63 6.38 3.29 13.76
N SER A 64 6.38 3.62 15.05
CA SER A 64 6.25 5.00 15.53
C SER A 64 7.41 5.90 15.06
N GLY A 65 8.37 5.34 14.32
CA GLY A 65 9.52 6.03 13.75
C GLY A 65 9.11 7.05 12.69
N ARG A 66 9.71 8.23 12.77
CA ARG A 66 9.62 9.28 11.74
C ARG A 66 10.37 8.91 10.45
N THR A 67 11.23 7.89 10.52
CA THR A 67 12.11 7.45 9.43
C THR A 67 11.44 6.40 8.54
N VAL A 68 11.49 6.62 7.24
CA VAL A 68 11.02 5.66 6.23
C VAL A 68 12.03 4.50 6.13
N MET A 69 11.55 3.27 6.33
CA MET A 69 12.40 2.07 6.35
C MET A 69 12.23 1.19 5.11
N THR A 70 11.04 1.22 4.49
CA THR A 70 10.66 0.28 3.43
C THR A 70 11.14 0.77 2.07
N ALA A 71 12.11 0.08 1.47
CA ALA A 71 12.57 0.34 0.09
C ALA A 71 11.91 -0.58 -0.95
N GLU A 72 11.24 -1.64 -0.49
CA GLU A 72 10.69 -2.69 -1.36
C GLU A 72 9.22 -2.98 -1.03
N PRO A 73 8.37 -3.13 -2.06
CA PRO A 73 6.99 -3.53 -1.84
C PRO A 73 6.88 -4.92 -1.22
N LYS A 74 5.93 -5.09 -0.30
CA LYS A 74 5.67 -6.38 0.33
C LYS A 74 4.22 -6.81 0.11
N PHE A 75 4.05 -8.04 -0.33
CA PHE A 75 2.73 -8.66 -0.41
C PHE A 75 2.35 -9.29 0.93
N ILE A 76 1.14 -9.01 1.41
CA ILE A 76 0.67 -9.41 2.74
C ILE A 76 -0.81 -9.85 2.64
N PRO A 77 -1.16 -11.09 3.01
CA PRO A 77 -0.26 -12.19 3.33
C PRO A 77 0.51 -12.72 2.10
N ALA A 78 1.47 -13.63 2.31
CA ALA A 78 2.23 -14.26 1.23
C ALA A 78 1.34 -15.08 0.27
N GLU A 79 0.26 -15.66 0.76
CA GLU A 79 -0.77 -16.31 -0.04
C GLU A 79 -2.07 -15.52 0.03
N ALA A 80 -2.89 -15.59 -1.02
CA ALA A 80 -4.16 -14.86 -1.04
C ALA A 80 -5.18 -15.58 -0.16
N VAL A 81 -5.90 -14.82 0.67
CA VAL A 81 -6.87 -15.36 1.62
C VAL A 81 -8.29 -15.16 1.08
N ASN A 82 -9.10 -16.22 1.12
CA ASN A 82 -10.52 -16.11 0.81
C ASN A 82 -11.21 -15.29 1.89
N ILE A 83 -11.97 -14.27 1.48
CA ILE A 83 -12.87 -13.53 2.36
C ILE A 83 -14.29 -13.58 1.81
N HIS A 84 -15.24 -13.79 2.72
CA HIS A 84 -16.66 -13.80 2.43
C HIS A 84 -17.25 -12.43 2.74
N LEU A 85 -17.80 -11.76 1.73
CA LEU A 85 -18.51 -10.49 1.92
C LEU A 85 -20.01 -10.75 2.12
N ASP A 86 -20.68 -9.87 2.88
CA ASP A 86 -22.09 -10.03 3.32
C ASP A 86 -23.10 -10.34 2.19
N ASP A 87 -22.77 -10.02 0.94
CA ASP A 87 -23.64 -10.24 -0.22
C ASP A 87 -23.32 -11.54 -1.00
N GLY A 88 -22.62 -12.50 -0.39
CA GLY A 88 -22.29 -13.80 -0.98
C GLY A 88 -21.25 -13.73 -2.10
N ILE A 89 -20.38 -12.72 -2.06
CA ILE A 89 -19.22 -12.63 -2.95
C ILE A 89 -18.02 -13.25 -2.23
N ASP A 90 -17.41 -14.23 -2.87
CA ASP A 90 -16.14 -14.83 -2.46
C ASP A 90 -15.01 -14.18 -3.27
N ILE A 91 -14.03 -13.62 -2.58
CA ILE A 91 -12.83 -13.05 -3.20
C ILE A 91 -11.58 -13.51 -2.47
N ARG A 92 -10.50 -13.74 -3.23
CA ARG A 92 -9.16 -14.01 -2.71
C ARG A 92 -8.39 -12.70 -2.66
N VAL A 93 -8.15 -12.19 -1.46
CA VAL A 93 -7.52 -10.88 -1.26
C VAL A 93 -6.06 -11.02 -0.87
N ARG A 94 -5.23 -10.16 -1.47
CA ARG A 94 -3.85 -9.94 -1.08
C ARG A 94 -3.52 -8.46 -1.16
N LEU A 95 -2.94 -7.90 -0.10
CA LEU A 95 -2.51 -6.51 -0.08
C LEU A 95 -1.08 -6.40 -0.58
N VAL A 96 -0.77 -5.26 -1.20
CA VAL A 96 0.62 -4.88 -1.52
C VAL A 96 0.95 -3.57 -0.83
N ASP A 97 1.83 -3.63 0.17
CA ASP A 97 2.38 -2.46 0.84
C ASP A 97 3.39 -1.81 -0.12
N CYS A 98 2.99 -0.74 -0.82
CA CYS A 98 3.89 -0.02 -1.69
C CYS A 98 4.72 0.99 -0.90
N VAL A 99 5.93 1.25 -1.39
CA VAL A 99 6.75 2.31 -0.80
C VAL A 99 6.01 3.64 -0.95
N GLY A 100 6.06 4.46 0.11
CA GLY A 100 5.40 5.75 0.03
C GLY A 100 6.12 6.71 -0.89
N TYR A 101 5.36 7.53 -1.61
CA TYR A 101 5.95 8.64 -2.36
C TYR A 101 6.61 9.63 -1.40
N PRO A 102 7.83 10.09 -1.70
CA PRO A 102 8.57 11.04 -0.87
C PRO A 102 7.77 12.35 -0.73
N VAL A 103 7.89 12.98 0.44
CA VAL A 103 7.32 14.31 0.71
C VAL A 103 8.35 15.16 1.42
N ALA A 104 8.32 16.47 1.16
CA ALA A 104 9.17 17.41 1.86
C ALA A 104 8.94 17.33 3.38
N GLY A 105 10.02 17.20 4.15
CA GLY A 105 9.97 17.05 5.61
C GLY A 105 9.84 15.61 6.12
N ALA A 106 9.76 14.60 5.23
CA ALA A 106 9.91 13.22 5.64
C ALA A 106 11.39 12.86 5.84
N MET A 107 11.70 12.17 6.94
CA MET A 107 13.05 11.71 7.25
C MET A 107 13.29 10.28 6.72
N GLY A 108 14.53 9.95 6.35
CA GLY A 108 14.95 8.61 5.93
C GLY A 108 15.28 8.43 4.45
N PHE A 109 15.12 9.50 3.65
CA PHE A 109 15.56 9.55 2.24
C PHE A 109 17.00 10.04 2.09
N ASP A 110 17.46 10.91 3.00
CA ASP A 110 18.84 11.41 3.07
C ASP A 110 19.55 10.91 4.34
N ASP A 111 20.86 10.73 4.26
CA ASP A 111 21.79 10.51 5.39
C ASP A 111 22.71 11.74 5.60
N GLU A 112 23.73 11.64 6.45
CA GLU A 112 24.64 12.76 6.75
C GLU A 112 25.53 13.16 5.56
N ASP A 113 25.71 12.27 4.58
CA ASP A 113 26.63 12.41 3.45
C ASP A 113 25.92 12.63 2.10
N GLY A 114 24.59 12.51 2.05
CA GLY A 114 23.78 12.76 0.85
C GLY A 114 22.54 11.88 0.78
N PRO A 115 22.03 11.57 -0.43
CA PRO A 115 20.93 10.63 -0.59
C PRO A 115 21.30 9.24 -0.05
N ARG A 116 20.44 8.67 0.78
CA ARG A 116 20.65 7.32 1.34
C ARG A 116 20.66 6.30 0.21
N MET A 117 21.76 5.59 0.03
CA MET A 117 21.89 4.55 -1.01
C MET A 117 21.41 3.19 -0.52
N VAL A 118 20.76 2.41 -1.39
CA VAL A 118 20.29 1.05 -1.10
C VAL A 118 20.52 0.11 -2.28
N ASP A 119 20.76 -1.15 -1.96
CA ASP A 119 20.63 -2.26 -2.90
C ASP A 119 19.14 -2.59 -3.09
N THR A 120 18.73 -2.95 -4.30
CA THR A 120 17.34 -3.27 -4.62
C THR A 120 17.26 -4.32 -5.72
N PRO A 121 16.25 -5.21 -5.73
CA PRO A 121 16.09 -6.21 -6.80
C PRO A 121 15.75 -5.61 -8.16
N TRP A 122 15.49 -4.29 -8.23
CA TRP A 122 15.09 -3.61 -9.45
C TRP A 122 16.26 -3.07 -10.28
N SER A 123 17.49 -3.11 -9.76
CA SER A 123 18.71 -2.58 -10.38
C SER A 123 19.92 -3.43 -10.00
N GLU A 124 20.88 -3.58 -10.91
CA GLU A 124 22.16 -4.24 -10.62
C GLU A 124 23.15 -3.30 -9.90
N GLU A 125 22.95 -1.98 -10.01
CA GLU A 125 23.75 -0.97 -9.33
C GLU A 125 22.99 -0.36 -8.14
N PRO A 126 23.66 -0.05 -7.02
CA PRO A 126 23.06 0.68 -5.91
C PRO A 126 22.47 2.01 -6.37
N MET A 127 21.30 2.36 -5.86
CA MET A 127 20.61 3.61 -6.19
C MET A 127 20.11 4.31 -4.94
N SER A 128 19.70 5.57 -5.08
CA SER A 128 19.12 6.28 -3.95
C SER A 128 17.83 5.59 -3.48
N PHE A 129 17.55 5.67 -2.19
CA PHE A 129 16.35 5.14 -1.56
C PHE A 129 15.09 5.67 -2.24
N GLU A 130 15.10 6.95 -2.61
CA GLU A 130 14.02 7.58 -3.37
C GLU A 130 13.80 6.91 -4.73
N GLN A 131 14.86 6.69 -5.50
CA GLN A 131 14.75 6.03 -6.81
C GLN A 131 14.29 4.58 -6.70
N ALA A 132 14.80 3.83 -5.72
CA ALA A 132 14.38 2.45 -5.47
C ALA A 132 12.89 2.38 -5.09
N ALA A 133 12.45 3.29 -4.21
CA ALA A 133 11.07 3.44 -3.79
C ALA A 133 10.14 3.75 -4.98
N GLU A 134 10.52 4.70 -5.82
CA GLU A 134 9.75 5.07 -7.01
C GLU A 134 9.66 3.92 -8.01
N MET A 135 10.78 3.27 -8.29
CA MET A 135 10.82 2.16 -9.25
C MET A 135 10.00 0.96 -8.78
N GLY A 136 10.12 0.59 -7.50
CA GLY A 136 9.34 -0.51 -6.92
C GLY A 136 7.84 -0.22 -6.91
N THR A 137 7.46 1.00 -6.55
CA THR A 137 6.05 1.43 -6.52
C THR A 137 5.45 1.42 -7.92
N ALA A 138 6.14 1.97 -8.92
CA ALA A 138 5.67 1.97 -10.30
C ALA A 138 5.49 0.54 -10.84
N LYS A 139 6.44 -0.37 -10.61
CA LYS A 139 6.32 -1.77 -11.05
C LYS A 139 5.12 -2.48 -10.42
N VAL A 140 4.93 -2.36 -9.12
CA VAL A 140 3.83 -3.02 -8.42
C VAL A 140 2.47 -2.45 -8.80
N ILE A 141 2.36 -1.12 -8.88
CA ILE A 141 1.14 -0.47 -9.32
C ILE A 141 0.80 -0.97 -10.72
N ASN A 142 1.75 -0.99 -11.66
CA ASN A 142 1.53 -1.42 -13.04
C ASN A 142 1.15 -2.89 -13.17
N GLU A 143 1.96 -3.78 -12.60
CA GLU A 143 1.99 -5.20 -13.00
C GLU A 143 1.17 -6.11 -12.07
N HIS A 144 0.92 -5.68 -10.82
CA HIS A 144 0.46 -6.61 -9.78
C HIS A 144 -0.78 -6.16 -9.00
N SER A 145 -1.26 -4.93 -9.16
CA SER A 145 -2.49 -4.47 -8.49
C SER A 145 -3.72 -4.52 -9.40
N THR A 146 -4.81 -5.07 -8.87
CA THR A 146 -6.14 -5.10 -9.51
C THR A 146 -6.91 -3.81 -9.20
N ILE A 147 -6.82 -3.33 -7.95
CA ILE A 147 -7.45 -2.10 -7.48
C ILE A 147 -6.44 -1.32 -6.62
N GLY A 148 -6.33 -0.01 -6.85
CA GLY A 148 -5.51 0.89 -6.02
C GLY A 148 -6.27 1.41 -4.80
N ILE A 149 -5.62 1.44 -3.64
CA ILE A 149 -6.08 2.14 -2.45
C ILE A 149 -5.11 3.28 -2.18
N VAL A 150 -5.53 4.50 -2.46
CA VAL A 150 -4.72 5.71 -2.26
C VAL A 150 -4.96 6.24 -0.85
N VAL A 151 -3.96 6.12 0.02
CA VAL A 151 -4.03 6.63 1.40
C VAL A 151 -3.37 8.01 1.48
N LEU A 152 -4.21 9.02 1.70
CA LEU A 152 -3.85 10.42 1.89
C LEU A 152 -4.05 10.83 3.35
N THR A 153 -3.66 12.06 3.67
CA THR A 153 -3.88 12.69 4.98
C THR A 153 -4.42 14.09 4.77
N ASP A 154 -5.24 14.56 5.70
CA ASP A 154 -5.64 15.97 5.81
C ASP A 154 -4.60 16.83 6.57
N GLY A 155 -3.53 16.21 7.08
CA GLY A 155 -2.48 16.86 7.86
C GLY A 155 -2.86 17.15 9.31
N SER A 156 -3.96 16.58 9.83
CA SER A 156 -4.38 16.71 11.22
C SER A 156 -3.49 15.95 12.23
N PHE A 157 -2.61 15.07 11.74
CA PHE A 157 -1.66 14.30 12.55
C PHE A 157 -0.25 14.35 11.97
N GLY A 158 0.74 14.02 12.82
CA GLY A 158 2.15 14.00 12.43
C GLY A 158 2.81 15.38 12.47
N ASP A 159 3.99 15.48 11.85
CA ASP A 159 4.86 16.67 11.93
C ASP A 159 5.06 17.34 10.55
N ILE A 160 4.41 16.83 9.49
CA ILE A 160 4.59 17.32 8.11
C ILE A 160 3.36 18.18 7.75
N PRO A 161 3.56 19.42 7.27
CA PRO A 161 2.46 20.27 6.81
C PRO A 161 1.64 19.62 5.69
N ALA A 162 0.31 19.81 5.72
CA ALA A 162 -0.62 19.25 4.72
C ALA A 162 -0.23 19.59 3.26
N GLU A 163 0.27 20.80 3.04
CA GLU A 163 0.73 21.28 1.72
C GLU A 163 1.87 20.45 1.12
N ASN A 164 2.72 19.86 1.94
CA ASN A 164 3.85 19.04 1.48
C ASN A 164 3.40 17.70 0.90
N TYR A 165 2.20 17.24 1.24
CA TYR A 165 1.62 16.01 0.71
C TYR A 165 0.99 16.19 -0.67
N ARG A 166 0.61 17.42 -1.05
CA ARG A 166 -0.13 17.71 -2.28
C ARG A 166 0.58 17.23 -3.56
N PRO A 167 1.88 17.52 -3.78
CA PRO A 167 2.55 17.08 -5.00
C PRO A 167 2.58 15.56 -5.13
N ALA A 168 2.84 14.84 -4.05
CA ALA A 168 2.85 13.38 -4.02
C ALA A 168 1.45 12.80 -4.25
N ALA A 169 0.41 13.42 -3.69
CA ALA A 169 -0.99 13.02 -3.89
C ALA A 169 -1.43 13.21 -5.35
N GLU A 170 -1.10 14.34 -5.97
CA GLU A 170 -1.41 14.62 -7.38
C GLU A 170 -0.69 13.65 -8.31
N ARG A 171 0.59 13.33 -8.02
CA ARG A 171 1.38 12.36 -8.77
C ARG A 171 0.76 10.97 -8.76
N VAL A 172 0.46 10.41 -7.58
CA VAL A 172 -0.09 9.04 -7.47
C VAL A 172 -1.46 8.92 -8.14
N ILE A 173 -2.32 9.95 -8.03
CA ILE A 173 -3.63 9.97 -8.68
C ILE A 173 -3.47 10.02 -10.21
N THR A 174 -2.59 10.88 -10.72
CA THR A 174 -2.33 11.01 -12.15
C THR A 174 -1.78 9.71 -12.74
N GLU A 175 -0.88 9.04 -12.00
CA GLU A 175 -0.32 7.75 -12.39
C GLU A 175 -1.42 6.69 -12.52
N LEU A 176 -2.23 6.49 -11.48
CA LEU A 176 -3.33 5.52 -11.51
C LEU A 176 -4.35 5.81 -12.62
N GLN A 177 -4.66 7.09 -12.86
CA GLN A 177 -5.53 7.51 -13.96
C GLN A 177 -4.92 7.18 -15.33
N SER A 178 -3.63 7.45 -15.55
CA SER A 178 -2.97 7.15 -16.81
C SER A 178 -2.90 5.65 -17.11
N LEU A 179 -2.91 4.83 -16.06
CA LEU A 179 -2.98 3.37 -16.15
C LEU A 179 -4.40 2.82 -16.32
N ASN A 180 -5.43 3.67 -16.32
CA ASN A 180 -6.84 3.28 -16.28
C ASN A 180 -7.14 2.26 -15.17
N LYS A 181 -6.42 2.35 -14.05
CA LYS A 181 -6.62 1.44 -12.91
C LYS A 181 -7.74 1.97 -12.02
N PRO A 182 -8.70 1.12 -11.63
CA PRO A 182 -9.70 1.53 -10.64
C PRO A 182 -9.02 1.78 -9.31
N PHE A 183 -9.37 2.87 -8.64
CA PHE A 183 -8.85 3.16 -7.31
C PHE A 183 -9.87 3.85 -6.41
N VAL A 184 -9.66 3.72 -5.11
CA VAL A 184 -10.38 4.45 -4.06
C VAL A 184 -9.42 5.35 -3.31
N ILE A 185 -9.90 6.49 -2.84
CA ILE A 185 -9.11 7.41 -2.02
C ILE A 185 -9.60 7.30 -0.57
N VAL A 186 -8.67 7.06 0.35
CA VAL A 186 -8.89 7.09 1.79
C VAL A 186 -8.12 8.29 2.33
N VAL A 187 -8.83 9.25 2.93
CA VAL A 187 -8.21 10.38 3.62
C VAL A 187 -8.17 10.06 5.10
N ASN A 188 -6.97 9.88 5.63
CA ASN A 188 -6.74 9.64 7.05
C ASN A 188 -6.76 10.96 7.81
N SER A 189 -7.34 10.95 9.01
CA SER A 189 -7.45 12.10 9.91
C SER A 189 -7.28 11.67 11.36
N ALA A 190 -6.98 12.62 12.25
CA ALA A 190 -6.92 12.43 13.69
C ALA A 190 -8.31 12.47 14.35
N GLU A 191 -9.32 13.00 13.65
CA GLU A 191 -10.73 13.04 14.09
C GLU A 191 -11.53 11.81 13.65
#